data_AF-A0ABD5WU61-F1
#
_entry.id   AF-A0ABD5WU61-F1
#
_cell.length_a   1.000
_cell.length_b   1.000
_cell.length_c   1.000
_cell.angle_alpha   90.00
_cell.angle_beta   90.00
_cell.angle_gamma   90.00
#
_symmetry.space_group_name_H-M   'P 1'
#
loop_
_entity.id
_entity.type
_entity.pdbx_description
1 polymer ?
#
loop_
_entity_poly.entity_id
_entity_poly.type
_entity_poly.pdbx_seq_one_letter_code
_entity_poly.pdbx_strand_id
1 'polypeptide(L)' 'MSMEPETESTIREDVPDRPRGYVVGSAPDSIERELGHDDFDPVGTLVLILGYFAILVVMWVFMYFVEFLGRGMTVIG' A
#
# COMPACT_ATOMS: atom_id res chain seq x y z
N MET A 1 11.02 4.98 -74.36
CA MET A 1 11.14 3.89 -73.37
C MET A 1 11.54 4.58 -72.06
N SER A 2 10.62 5.29 -71.41
CA SER A 2 9.42 4.84 -70.67
C SER A 2 9.81 4.12 -69.37
N MET A 3 9.45 4.80 -68.28
CA MET A 3 9.41 4.40 -66.86
C MET A 3 9.43 2.89 -66.56
N GLU A 4 10.21 2.54 -65.54
CA GLU A 4 9.78 1.54 -64.55
C GLU A 4 9.79 2.19 -63.15
N PRO A 5 8.64 2.24 -62.46
CA PRO A 5 8.56 2.59 -61.06
C PRO A 5 8.49 1.30 -60.22
N GLU A 6 9.58 0.93 -59.53
CA GLU A 6 9.56 -0.18 -58.57
C GLU A 6 9.23 0.37 -57.18
N THR A 7 7.93 0.46 -56.95
CA THR A 7 7.19 0.18 -55.70
C THR A 7 8.02 -0.07 -54.44
N GLU A 8 7.96 0.91 -53.53
CA GLU A 8 7.49 0.72 -52.15
C GLU A 8 7.86 -0.62 -51.48
N SER A 9 9.04 -0.67 -50.86
CA SER A 9 9.34 -1.63 -49.79
C SER A 9 8.92 -0.99 -48.46
N THR A 10 7.62 -1.04 -48.15
CA THR A 10 7.18 -0.99 -46.75
C THR A 10 7.59 -2.31 -46.12
N ILE A 11 8.79 -2.38 -45.54
CA ILE A 11 9.07 -3.41 -44.54
C ILE A 11 8.69 -2.81 -43.20
N ARG A 12 7.45 -3.11 -42.87
CA ARG A 12 6.85 -3.12 -41.54
C ARG A 12 7.80 -3.76 -40.51
N GLU A 13 7.82 -3.14 -39.34
CA GLU A 13 8.25 -3.66 -38.04
C GLU A 13 9.76 -3.73 -37.74
N ASP A 14 10.30 -2.59 -37.31
CA ASP A 14 11.24 -2.59 -36.18
C ASP A 14 10.46 -2.91 -34.89
N VAL A 15 10.01 -4.16 -34.78
CA VAL A 15 9.54 -4.71 -33.51
C VAL A 15 10.79 -5.26 -32.84
N PRO A 16 11.28 -4.63 -31.75
CA PRO A 16 12.39 -5.19 -31.01
C PRO A 16 11.99 -6.62 -30.60
N ASP A 17 12.90 -7.56 -30.84
CA ASP A 17 12.74 -8.98 -30.55
C ASP A 17 12.27 -9.12 -29.09
N ARG A 18 10.96 -9.26 -28.88
CA ARG A 18 10.41 -9.36 -27.54
C ARG A 18 10.85 -10.73 -27.02
N PRO A 19 11.57 -10.80 -25.88
CA PRO A 19 11.89 -12.08 -25.28
C PRO A 19 10.61 -12.89 -25.12
N ARG A 20 10.54 -14.04 -25.80
CA ARG A 20 9.38 -14.94 -25.76
C ARG A 20 9.29 -15.56 -24.37
N GLY A 21 8.68 -14.84 -23.42
CA GLY A 21 8.60 -15.26 -22.02
C GLY A 21 7.82 -14.33 -21.09
N TYR A 22 7.23 -13.24 -21.58
CA TYR A 22 6.36 -12.39 -20.74
C TYR A 22 4.97 -13.01 -20.63
N VAL A 23 4.81 -13.99 -19.74
CA VAL A 23 3.48 -14.44 -19.32
C VAL A 23 2.90 -13.33 -18.46
N VAL A 24 1.88 -12.64 -18.98
CA VAL A 24 1.10 -11.65 -18.21
C VAL A 24 0.50 -12.38 -17.01
N GLY A 25 1.13 -12.22 -15.84
CA GLY A 25 0.79 -12.94 -14.60
C GLY A 25 2.00 -13.52 -13.84
N SER A 26 3.16 -13.69 -14.47
CA SER A 26 4.41 -13.99 -13.76
C SER A 26 5.13 -12.68 -13.49
N ALA A 27 4.78 -12.03 -12.37
CA ALA A 27 5.78 -11.19 -11.73
C ALA A 27 7.01 -12.08 -11.48
N PRO A 28 8.24 -11.62 -11.72
CA PRO A 28 9.41 -12.42 -11.38
C PRO A 28 9.30 -12.86 -9.92
N ASP A 29 9.43 -14.16 -9.65
CA ASP A 29 9.34 -14.77 -8.31
C ASP A 29 10.47 -14.31 -7.36
N SER A 30 11.17 -13.21 -7.66
CA SER A 30 12.41 -12.80 -7.01
C SER A 30 12.45 -11.31 -6.61
N ILE A 31 11.32 -10.66 -6.37
CA ILE A 31 11.33 -9.37 -5.66
C ILE A 31 11.31 -9.61 -4.14
N GLU A 32 12.24 -10.42 -3.64
CA GLU A 32 12.56 -10.48 -2.22
C GLU A 32 13.66 -9.44 -1.96
N ARG A 33 13.24 -8.23 -1.57
CA ARG A 33 14.15 -7.19 -1.10
C ARG A 33 14.26 -7.31 0.41
N GLU A 34 15.44 -7.65 0.90
CA GLU A 34 15.76 -7.58 2.33
C GLU A 34 15.65 -6.10 2.75
N LEU A 35 14.61 -5.78 3.52
CA LEU A 35 14.46 -4.46 4.15
C LEU A 35 15.37 -4.43 5.37
N GLY A 36 16.28 -3.46 5.42
CA GLY A 36 17.08 -3.23 6.63
C GLY A 36 16.19 -2.75 7.76
N HIS A 37 16.53 -3.06 9.02
CA HIS A 37 15.80 -2.52 10.17
C HIS A 37 15.86 -0.98 10.21
N ASP A 38 16.92 -0.40 9.64
CA ASP A 38 17.13 1.04 9.51
C ASP A 38 16.15 1.69 8.51
N ASP A 39 15.57 0.91 7.59
CA ASP A 39 14.54 1.39 6.65
C ASP A 39 13.15 1.45 7.31
N PHE A 40 12.99 0.88 8.52
CA PHE A 40 11.73 0.91 9.25
C PHE A 40 11.65 2.16 10.13
N ASP A 41 10.75 3.08 9.77
CA ASP A 41 10.42 4.24 10.60
C ASP A 41 9.25 3.91 11.56
N PRO A 42 9.50 3.75 12.87
CA PRO A 42 8.46 3.40 13.83
C PRO A 42 7.56 4.58 14.19
N VAL A 43 7.85 5.82 13.77
CA VAL A 43 7.10 7.01 14.18
C VAL A 43 5.63 6.90 13.75
N GLY A 44 5.36 6.43 12.53
CA GLY A 44 3.98 6.22 12.06
C GLY A 44 3.20 5.21 12.90
N THR A 45 3.84 4.09 13.23
CA THR A 45 3.27 3.05 14.10
C THR A 45 3.05 3.57 15.52
N LEU A 46 3.99 4.34 16.05
CA LEU A 46 3.88 4.96 17.37
C LEU A 46 2.70 5.94 17.43
N VAL A 47 2.53 6.78 16.41
CA VAL A 47 1.39 7.69 16.29
C VAL A 47 0.07 6.92 16.26
N LEU A 48 -0.01 5.81 15.53
CA LEU A 48 -1.21 4.97 15.51
C LEU A 48 -1.53 4.38 16.89
N ILE A 49 -0.53 3.84 17.58
CA ILE A 49 -0.68 3.27 18.93
C ILE A 49 -1.14 4.35 19.91
N LEU A 50 -0.48 5.51 19.92
CA LEU A 50 -0.81 6.60 20.83
C LEU A 50 -2.18 7.20 20.51
N GLY A 51 -2.54 7.34 19.23
CA GLY A 51 -3.87 7.78 18.81
C GLY A 51 -4.96 6.81 19.27
N TYR A 52 -4.74 5.51 19.11
CA TYR A 52 -5.64 4.47 19.61
C TYR A 52 -5.78 4.52 21.14
N PHE A 53 -4.65 4.61 21.86
CA PHE A 53 -4.65 4.72 23.31
C PHE A 53 -5.40 5.97 23.80
N ALA A 54 -5.21 7.11 23.14
CA ALA A 54 -5.93 8.33 23.47
C ALA A 54 -7.45 8.16 23.32
N ILE A 55 -7.92 7.50 22.26
CA ILE A 55 -9.34 7.19 22.08
C ILE A 55 -9.87 6.33 23.23
N LEU A 56 -9.13 5.29 23.62
CA LEU A 56 -9.52 4.43 24.75
C LEU A 56 -9.61 5.20 26.06
N VAL A 57 -8.63 6.07 26.36
CA VAL A 57 -8.63 6.89 27.58
C VAL A 57 -9.79 7.87 27.56
N VAL A 58 -10.07 8.52 26.43
CA VAL A 58 -11.21 9.43 26.30
C VAL A 58 -12.52 8.70 26.53
N MET A 59 -12.71 7.53 25.90
CA MET A 59 -13.91 6.71 26.11
C MET A 59 -14.03 6.25 27.57
N TRP A 60 -12.92 5.82 28.18
CA TRP A 60 -12.88 5.37 29.57
C TRP A 60 -13.24 6.49 30.54
N VAL A 61 -12.62 7.67 30.39
CA VAL A 61 -12.95 8.87 31.18
C VAL A 61 -14.40 9.29 30.96
N PHE A 62 -14.87 9.28 29.71
CA PHE A 62 -16.25 9.61 29.38
C PHE A 62 -17.25 8.66 30.05
N MET A 63 -17.00 7.34 30.00
CA MET A 63 -17.82 6.35 30.71
C MET A 63 -17.80 6.58 32.22
N TYR A 64 -16.64 6.88 32.80
CA TYR A 64 -16.52 7.27 34.21
C TYR A 64 -17.41 8.47 34.52
N PHE A 65 -17.37 9.55 33.73
CA PHE A 65 -18.28 10.67 33.93
C PHE A 65 -19.75 10.26 33.81
N VAL A 66 -20.13 9.49 32.79
CA VAL A 66 -21.53 9.04 32.62
C VAL A 66 -22.04 8.23 33.82
N GLU A 67 -21.16 7.44 34.43
CA GLU A 67 -21.51 6.59 35.57
C GLU A 67 -21.52 7.36 36.90
N PHE A 68 -20.54 8.24 37.15
CA PHE A 68 -20.35 8.89 38.45
C PHE A 68 -20.90 10.34 38.53
N LEU A 69 -21.19 11.02 37.41
CA LEU A 69 -21.81 12.35 37.37
C LEU A 69 -23.34 12.24 37.30
N GLY A 70 -23.99 11.94 38.43
CA GLY A 70 -25.45 12.03 38.57
C GLY A 70 -26.17 10.74 39.02
N ARG A 71 -25.46 9.62 39.13
CA ARG A 71 -25.92 8.41 39.83
C ARG A 71 -24.93 8.21 40.98
N GLY A 72 -25.38 8.40 42.22
CA GLY A 72 -24.51 8.24 43.39
C GLY A 72 -23.82 6.86 43.37
N MET A 73 -22.57 6.79 43.83
CA MET A 73 -21.71 5.59 43.88
C MET A 73 -22.52 4.29 43.99
N THR A 74 -22.80 3.64 42.86
CA THR A 74 -23.26 2.24 42.87
C THR A 74 -22.00 1.40 42.67
N VAL A 75 -21.08 1.51 43.63
CA VAL A 75 -19.96 0.58 43.75
C VAL A 75 -20.57 -0.70 44.31
N ILE A 76 -20.90 -1.66 43.45
CA ILE A 76 -21.19 -3.03 43.89
C ILE A 76 -19.82 -3.67 44.11
N GLY A 77 -19.41 -3.69 45.38
CA GLY A 77 -18.28 -4.40 45.94
C GLY A 77 -18.63 -4.81 47.36
#